data_AF-A0AAD0GSI4-F1
#
_entry.id   AF-A0AAD0GSI4-F1
#
_cell.length_a   1.000
_cell.length_b   1.000
_cell.length_c   1.000
_cell.angle_alpha   90.00
_cell.angle_beta   90.00
_cell.angle_gamma   90.00
#
_symmetry.space_group_name_H-M   'P 1'
#
loop_
_entity.id
_entity.type
_entity.pdbx_description
1 polymer ?
#
loop_
_entity_poly.entity_id
_entity_poly.type
_entity_poly.pdbx_seq_one_letter_code
_entity_poly.pdbx_strand_id
1 'polypeptide(L)'
;MSNPKDDELQRQASEHTLGLNPVVGLRRKDLLSTARLVLRQAFKQPIHSIKHVAHLGVELRNVMFGKSALQPTPEDRRFADPAWSQNPLYRRYLQTYLAWRKELHEWIGGSNLTPQDISRAHFVINLMTEAMSPTNSAANPAAVKRFFETGGKSLLDGLSHLAKDLVNNGGMPSQVNMDAFEVGKNLATSEGAVVFRNDVLELIQYKPITEQVHERPLLVIPPQINKFYVFDLSPEKSLARFCLRSNVQTFIISWRNPTKAQREWGLSTYIEALKEAVDVVLAITGSKDINMLGACSGGITCTALLGHYAALGEKKVNAMTLLVSVLDTTLDNEVALFVDEQTLETAKRHSYQAGVLEGRDMAKVFAWMRPNDLIWNYWVNNYLLGNEPPVFDILFWNNDTTRLPAAFHGDLIEMFKNNPLIRPNALEVCGTPIDLKQVTADVFCLAGTNDHITPWASCYKSARLFGGKTEFVLSSSGHIQSILNPPGNPKSRYMTHDELPADPAVWQENGTKHTDSWWLHWQEWQTSRSGKLKKAPGGLGNKAYPSAEAAPGTYVHER
;
A
#
# COMPACT_ATOMS: atom_id res chain seq x y z
N MET A 1 10.46 -8.20 25.39
CA MET A 1 9.29 -9.08 25.62
C MET A 1 8.07 -8.18 25.53
N SER A 2 7.34 -8.22 24.41
CA SER A 2 6.09 -7.47 24.25
C SER A 2 5.03 -8.06 25.19
N ASN A 3 4.17 -7.20 25.70
CA ASN A 3 3.09 -7.57 26.60
C ASN A 3 1.99 -8.26 25.76
N PRO A 4 1.51 -9.47 26.12
CA PRO A 4 0.51 -10.21 25.32
C PRO A 4 -0.77 -9.43 25.03
N LYS A 5 -1.12 -8.47 25.91
CA LYS A 5 -2.28 -7.58 25.73
C LYS A 5 -2.08 -6.49 24.67
N ASP A 6 -0.84 -6.07 24.44
CA ASP A 6 -0.53 -5.07 23.41
C ASP A 6 -0.52 -5.71 22.01
N ASP A 7 -0.09 -6.98 21.92
CA ASP A 7 -0.18 -7.77 20.69
C ASP A 7 -1.65 -8.07 20.33
N GLU A 8 -2.52 -8.31 21.31
CA GLU A 8 -3.96 -8.52 21.11
C GLU A 8 -4.69 -7.24 20.66
N LEU A 9 -4.34 -6.08 21.23
CA LEU A 9 -4.87 -4.77 20.80
C LEU A 9 -4.38 -4.35 19.41
N GLN A 10 -3.12 -4.64 19.07
CA GLN A 10 -2.60 -4.44 17.71
C GLN A 10 -3.26 -5.38 16.71
N ARG A 11 -3.53 -6.63 17.10
CA ARG A 11 -4.32 -7.58 16.30
C ARG A 11 -5.72 -7.04 16.05
N GLN A 12 -6.43 -6.60 17.09
CA GLN A 12 -7.76 -6.01 16.99
C GLN A 12 -7.79 -4.73 16.13
N ALA A 13 -6.82 -3.82 16.28
CA ALA A 13 -6.73 -2.62 15.46
C ALA A 13 -6.44 -2.93 13.97
N SER A 14 -5.57 -3.92 13.71
CA SER A 14 -5.33 -4.47 12.36
C SER A 14 -6.58 -5.13 11.79
N GLU A 15 -7.28 -5.94 12.59
CA GLU A 15 -8.53 -6.64 12.26
C GLU A 15 -9.66 -5.67 11.89
N HIS A 16 -9.78 -4.52 12.57
CA HIS A 16 -10.79 -3.50 12.26
C HIS A 16 -10.45 -2.66 11.01
N THR A 17 -9.18 -2.54 10.64
CA THR A 17 -8.75 -1.80 9.44
C THR A 17 -9.01 -2.60 8.16
N LEU A 18 -8.99 -3.94 8.23
CA LEU A 18 -9.19 -4.87 7.11
C LEU A 18 -10.59 -4.85 6.49
N GLY A 19 -11.59 -4.26 7.17
CA GLY A 19 -12.93 -4.05 6.60
C GLY A 19 -13.00 -2.94 5.53
N LEU A 20 -11.91 -2.19 5.33
CA LEU A 20 -11.84 -1.06 4.40
C LEU A 20 -10.96 -1.43 3.21
N ASN A 21 -11.58 -1.97 2.17
CA ASN A 21 -10.88 -2.15 0.91
C ASN A 21 -10.90 -0.81 0.13
N PRO A 22 -9.75 -0.21 -0.18
CA PRO A 22 -9.63 1.04 -0.96
C PRO A 22 -10.25 0.94 -2.36
N VAL A 23 -10.38 -0.28 -2.89
CA VAL A 23 -11.10 -0.61 -4.14
C VAL A 23 -12.62 -0.38 -3.96
N VAL A 24 -13.17 -0.64 -2.77
CA VAL A 24 -14.62 -0.54 -2.50
C VAL A 24 -15.04 0.87 -2.10
N GLY A 25 -14.14 1.61 -1.45
CA GLY A 25 -14.33 2.99 -1.01
C GLY A 25 -15.25 3.17 0.20
N LEU A 26 -15.17 4.35 0.85
CA LEU A 26 -15.99 4.74 2.01
C LEU A 26 -17.08 5.72 1.59
N ARG A 27 -18.37 5.39 1.81
CA ARG A 27 -19.47 6.35 1.55
C ARG A 27 -19.74 7.22 2.76
N ARG A 28 -19.98 8.52 2.51
CA ARG A 28 -20.52 9.46 3.52
C ARG A 28 -21.85 8.98 4.11
N LYS A 29 -22.69 8.30 3.31
CA LYS A 29 -23.96 7.75 3.77
C LYS A 29 -23.79 6.63 4.80
N ASP A 30 -22.74 5.81 4.67
CA ASP A 30 -22.47 4.68 5.57
C ASP A 30 -21.88 5.15 6.90
N LEU A 31 -21.06 6.20 6.86
CA LEU A 31 -20.60 6.89 8.08
C LEU A 31 -21.77 7.57 8.82
N LEU A 32 -22.66 8.25 8.09
CA LEU A 32 -23.83 8.91 8.69
C LEU A 32 -24.87 7.91 9.22
N SER A 33 -25.08 6.77 8.55
CA SER A 33 -25.98 5.72 9.02
C SER A 33 -25.43 5.06 10.28
N THR A 34 -24.14 4.77 10.32
CA THR A 34 -23.45 4.22 11.49
C THR A 34 -23.49 5.22 12.66
N ALA A 35 -23.19 6.50 12.43
CA ALA A 35 -23.30 7.53 13.46
C ALA A 35 -24.73 7.67 14.02
N ARG A 36 -25.76 7.59 13.16
CA ARG A 36 -27.16 7.57 13.60
C ARG A 36 -27.51 6.32 14.39
N LEU A 37 -26.93 5.18 14.04
CA LEU A 37 -27.13 3.91 14.76
C LEU A 37 -26.53 4.00 16.17
N VAL A 38 -25.30 4.51 16.28
CA VAL A 38 -24.64 4.79 17.58
C VAL A 38 -25.49 5.74 18.43
N LEU A 39 -25.95 6.87 17.85
CA LEU A 39 -26.80 7.82 18.56
C LEU A 39 -28.13 7.19 19.02
N ARG A 40 -28.81 6.42 18.15
CA ARG A 40 -30.05 5.72 18.51
C ARG A 40 -29.83 4.71 19.63
N GLN A 41 -28.67 4.05 19.65
CA GLN A 41 -28.36 3.07 20.69
C GLN A 41 -28.18 3.71 22.06
N ALA A 42 -27.58 4.91 22.12
CA ALA A 42 -27.50 5.70 23.37
C ALA A 42 -28.88 5.98 23.98
N PHE A 43 -29.89 6.25 23.14
CA PHE A 43 -31.26 6.42 23.60
C PHE A 43 -31.97 5.10 23.96
N LYS A 44 -31.65 4.00 23.29
CA LYS A 44 -32.28 2.68 23.53
C LYS A 44 -31.75 1.96 24.77
N GLN A 45 -30.56 2.28 25.25
CA GLN A 45 -29.97 1.68 26.44
C GLN A 45 -29.60 2.74 27.50
N PRO A 46 -30.60 3.37 28.15
CA PRO A 46 -30.36 4.46 29.10
C PRO A 46 -29.57 3.99 30.33
N ILE A 47 -29.85 2.79 30.85
CA ILE A 47 -29.14 2.24 32.03
C ILE A 47 -27.66 1.98 31.71
N HIS A 48 -27.36 1.41 30.53
CA HIS A 48 -26.00 1.19 30.05
C HIS A 48 -25.24 2.50 29.90
N SER A 49 -25.87 3.50 29.28
CA SER A 49 -25.28 4.82 29.08
C SER A 49 -25.05 5.55 30.41
N ILE A 50 -25.98 5.47 31.37
CA ILE A 50 -25.83 6.05 32.72
C ILE A 50 -24.65 5.43 33.46
N LYS A 51 -24.45 4.11 33.36
CA LYS A 51 -23.31 3.42 33.98
C LYS A 51 -21.97 3.96 33.48
N HIS A 52 -21.81 4.09 32.17
CA HIS A 52 -20.58 4.62 31.56
C HIS A 52 -20.39 6.11 31.85
N VAL A 53 -21.46 6.91 31.91
CA VAL A 53 -21.37 8.31 32.37
C VAL A 53 -20.93 8.40 33.83
N ALA A 54 -21.40 7.50 34.69
CA ALA A 54 -20.98 7.44 36.09
C ALA A 54 -19.49 7.03 36.23
N HIS A 55 -19.04 6.02 35.47
CA HIS A 55 -17.63 5.63 35.42
C HIS A 55 -16.74 6.76 34.92
N LEU A 56 -17.13 7.43 33.83
CA LEU A 56 -16.45 8.61 33.33
C LEU A 56 -16.40 9.71 34.40
N GLY A 57 -17.49 9.97 35.11
CA GLY A 57 -17.53 10.94 36.21
C GLY A 57 -16.56 10.63 37.35
N VAL A 58 -16.43 9.34 37.72
CA VAL A 58 -15.45 8.88 38.72
C VAL A 58 -14.03 9.10 38.22
N GLU A 59 -13.73 8.76 36.97
CA GLU A 59 -12.40 8.98 36.41
C GLU A 59 -12.08 10.47 36.26
N LEU A 60 -13.01 11.31 35.79
CA LEU A 60 -12.82 12.76 35.73
C LEU A 60 -12.54 13.36 37.11
N ARG A 61 -13.21 12.87 38.16
CA ARG A 61 -12.89 13.22 39.55
C ARG A 61 -11.44 12.82 39.90
N ASN A 62 -11.03 11.60 39.54
CA ASN A 62 -9.66 11.12 39.78
C ASN A 62 -8.62 11.98 39.03
N VAL A 63 -8.91 12.37 37.79
CA VAL A 63 -8.07 13.28 36.98
C VAL A 63 -7.94 14.65 37.66
N MET A 64 -9.05 15.25 38.07
CA MET A 64 -9.05 16.55 38.76
C MET A 64 -8.20 16.52 40.04
N PHE A 65 -8.31 15.45 40.83
CA PHE A 65 -7.49 15.26 42.04
C PHE A 65 -6.07 14.73 41.79
N GLY A 66 -5.67 14.52 40.53
CA GLY A 66 -4.33 14.01 40.18
C GLY A 66 -4.07 12.55 40.60
N LYS A 67 -5.14 11.78 40.82
CA LYS A 67 -5.10 10.37 41.24
C LYS A 67 -5.27 9.39 40.07
N SER A 68 -5.59 9.88 38.87
CA SER A 68 -5.75 9.00 37.70
C SER A 68 -4.41 8.42 37.27
N ALA A 69 -4.40 7.11 37.04
CA ALA A 69 -3.24 6.36 36.55
C ALA A 69 -3.21 6.22 35.02
N LEU A 70 -4.17 6.84 34.31
CA LEU A 70 -4.24 6.76 32.85
C LEU A 70 -2.99 7.40 32.22
N GLN A 71 -2.42 6.68 31.27
CA GLN A 71 -1.26 7.07 30.47
C GLN A 71 -1.52 6.70 29.01
N PRO A 72 -0.94 7.43 28.04
CA PRO A 72 -0.95 7.03 26.64
C PRO A 72 -0.16 5.73 26.48
N THR A 73 -0.43 4.99 25.41
CA THR A 73 0.38 3.82 25.07
C THR A 73 1.81 4.25 24.74
N PRO A 74 2.84 3.44 25.07
CA PRO A 74 4.25 3.79 24.80
C PRO A 74 4.55 4.11 23.33
N GLU A 75 3.74 3.57 22.41
CA GLU A 75 3.86 3.74 20.97
C GLU A 75 3.20 5.04 20.45
N ASP A 76 2.32 5.70 21.22
CA ASP A 76 1.64 6.93 20.81
C ASP A 76 2.56 8.16 20.94
N ARG A 77 3.33 8.38 19.87
CA ARG A 77 4.29 9.49 19.77
C ARG A 77 3.66 10.88 19.80
N ARG A 78 2.35 11.02 19.67
CA ARG A 78 1.69 12.35 19.70
C ARG A 78 1.83 13.01 21.07
N PHE A 79 1.96 12.20 22.12
CA PHE A 79 2.15 12.66 23.50
C PHE A 79 3.62 12.62 23.95
N ALA A 80 4.58 12.56 23.02
CA ALA A 80 6.01 12.49 23.33
C ALA A 80 6.59 13.79 23.93
N ASP A 81 5.91 14.94 23.75
CA ASP A 81 6.36 16.20 24.36
C ASP A 81 6.34 16.10 25.90
N PRO A 82 7.44 16.43 26.61
CA PRO A 82 7.50 16.34 28.06
C PRO A 82 6.40 17.11 28.79
N ALA A 83 5.85 18.18 28.20
CA ALA A 83 4.75 18.94 28.79
C ALA A 83 3.55 18.06 29.15
N TRP A 84 3.24 17.03 28.36
CA TRP A 84 2.13 16.11 28.62
C TRP A 84 2.27 15.32 29.92
N SER A 85 3.50 15.03 30.34
CA SER A 85 3.78 14.26 31.56
C SER A 85 4.18 15.14 32.75
N GLN A 86 4.92 16.22 32.50
CA GLN A 86 5.53 17.07 33.53
C GLN A 86 4.64 18.25 33.95
N ASN A 87 3.80 18.78 33.07
CA ASN A 87 2.91 19.89 33.42
C ASN A 87 1.55 19.37 33.95
N PRO A 88 1.15 19.70 35.19
CA PRO A 88 -0.09 19.19 35.79
C PRO A 88 -1.37 19.51 35.00
N LEU A 89 -1.43 20.65 34.30
CA LEU A 89 -2.60 21.03 33.50
C LEU A 89 -2.69 20.20 32.22
N TYR A 90 -1.57 20.04 31.51
CA TYR A 90 -1.49 19.19 30.32
C TYR A 90 -1.73 17.72 30.64
N ARG A 91 -1.19 17.25 31.76
CA ARG A 91 -1.42 15.89 32.25
C ARG A 91 -2.91 15.64 32.52
N ARG A 92 -3.59 16.58 33.18
CA ARG A 92 -5.05 16.50 33.40
C ARG A 92 -5.82 16.50 32.08
N TYR A 93 -5.45 17.37 31.15
CA TYR A 93 -6.12 17.44 29.84
C TYR A 93 -5.98 16.12 29.07
N LEU A 94 -4.78 15.56 29.02
CA LEU A 94 -4.50 14.24 28.45
C LEU A 94 -5.33 13.15 29.12
N GLN A 95 -5.32 13.08 30.45
CA GLN A 95 -6.04 12.03 31.17
C GLN A 95 -7.56 12.15 31.03
N THR A 96 -8.11 13.37 30.94
CA THR A 96 -9.52 13.60 30.60
C THR A 96 -9.85 13.03 29.22
N TYR A 97 -8.99 13.27 28.22
CA TYR A 97 -9.15 12.71 26.89
C TYR A 97 -9.08 11.17 26.89
N LEU A 98 -8.10 10.59 27.58
CA LEU A 98 -7.95 9.12 27.67
C LEU A 98 -9.14 8.47 28.39
N ALA A 99 -9.64 9.08 29.47
CA ALA A 99 -10.81 8.60 30.19
C ALA A 99 -12.05 8.61 29.29
N TRP A 100 -12.28 9.72 28.58
CA TRP A 100 -13.38 9.84 27.63
C TRP A 100 -13.29 8.82 26.49
N ARG A 101 -12.12 8.66 25.88
CA ARG A 101 -11.88 7.69 24.81
C ARG A 101 -12.13 6.26 25.28
N LYS A 102 -11.60 5.90 26.45
CA LYS A 102 -11.76 4.57 27.06
C LYS A 102 -13.24 4.25 27.28
N GLU A 103 -13.98 5.16 27.91
CA GLU A 103 -15.40 4.95 28.21
C GLU A 103 -16.26 4.87 26.95
N LEU A 104 -15.96 5.67 25.91
CA LEU A 104 -16.67 5.54 24.62
C LEU A 104 -16.44 4.17 23.96
N HIS A 105 -15.23 3.62 24.07
CA HIS A 105 -14.92 2.29 23.55
C HIS A 105 -15.65 1.20 24.35
N GLU A 106 -15.56 1.23 25.68
CA GLU A 106 -16.25 0.25 26.53
C GLU A 106 -17.77 0.32 26.37
N TRP A 107 -18.33 1.52 26.20
CA TRP A 107 -19.76 1.72 25.98
C TRP A 107 -20.24 1.07 24.66
N ILE A 108 -19.48 1.15 23.57
CA ILE A 108 -19.79 0.41 22.34
C ILE A 108 -19.67 -1.09 22.56
N GLY A 109 -18.57 -1.54 23.16
CA GLY A 109 -18.30 -2.97 23.36
C GLY A 109 -19.36 -3.67 24.21
N GLY A 110 -19.96 -2.96 25.16
CA GLY A 110 -21.06 -3.46 26.00
C GLY A 110 -22.47 -3.28 25.41
N SER A 111 -22.60 -2.78 24.18
CA SER A 111 -23.91 -2.54 23.55
C SER A 111 -24.51 -3.82 22.94
N ASN A 112 -25.84 -3.90 22.83
CA ASN A 112 -26.53 -5.05 22.20
C ASN A 112 -26.49 -4.99 20.65
N LEU A 113 -25.41 -4.45 20.09
CA LEU A 113 -25.22 -4.39 18.65
C LEU A 113 -24.64 -5.71 18.13
N THR A 114 -24.80 -5.95 16.83
CA THR A 114 -24.12 -7.07 16.19
C THR A 114 -22.60 -6.84 16.25
N PRO A 115 -21.75 -7.90 16.24
CA PRO A 115 -20.29 -7.74 16.20
C PRO A 115 -19.80 -6.84 15.06
N GLN A 116 -20.51 -6.83 13.92
CA GLN A 116 -20.24 -5.96 12.78
C GLN A 116 -20.52 -4.48 13.09
N ASP A 117 -21.69 -4.20 13.67
CA ASP A 117 -22.06 -2.83 14.03
C ASP A 117 -21.17 -2.29 15.16
N ILE A 118 -20.73 -3.15 16.09
CA ILE A 118 -19.72 -2.83 17.11
C ILE A 118 -18.40 -2.42 16.44
N SER A 119 -17.90 -3.22 15.50
CA SER A 119 -16.65 -2.92 14.77
C SER A 119 -16.75 -1.62 13.98
N ARG A 120 -17.86 -1.40 13.27
CA ARG A 120 -18.12 -0.15 12.52
C ARG A 120 -18.25 1.06 13.46
N ALA A 121 -18.93 0.90 14.59
CA ALA A 121 -19.07 1.94 15.59
C ALA A 121 -17.71 2.31 16.21
N HIS A 122 -16.87 1.32 16.53
CA HIS A 122 -15.51 1.54 17.00
C HIS A 122 -14.68 2.31 15.97
N PHE A 123 -14.80 1.99 14.68
CA PHE A 123 -14.13 2.76 13.64
C PHE A 123 -14.58 4.23 13.64
N VAL A 124 -15.89 4.52 13.68
CA VAL A 124 -16.41 5.89 13.68
C VAL A 124 -16.00 6.65 14.94
N ILE A 125 -16.07 6.02 16.12
CA ILE A 125 -15.63 6.63 17.37
C ILE A 125 -14.12 6.86 17.37
N ASN A 126 -13.32 5.96 16.81
CA ASN A 126 -11.90 6.19 16.62
C ASN A 126 -11.68 7.43 15.74
N LEU A 127 -12.32 7.55 14.58
CA LEU A 127 -12.20 8.75 13.74
C LEU A 127 -12.55 10.04 14.51
N MET A 128 -13.63 10.02 15.28
CA MET A 128 -14.08 11.17 16.08
C MET A 128 -13.12 11.50 17.23
N THR A 129 -12.73 10.50 18.00
CA THR A 129 -11.84 10.68 19.17
C THR A 129 -10.45 11.13 18.72
N GLU A 130 -9.94 10.59 17.61
CA GLU A 130 -8.68 11.04 17.03
C GLU A 130 -8.77 12.48 16.51
N ALA A 131 -9.87 12.88 15.86
CA ALA A 131 -10.07 14.28 15.45
C ALA A 131 -10.10 15.24 16.65
N MET A 132 -10.67 14.81 17.77
CA MET A 132 -10.78 15.57 19.01
C MET A 132 -9.56 15.41 19.93
N SER A 133 -8.47 14.79 19.45
CA SER A 133 -7.26 14.63 20.24
C SER A 133 -6.71 15.99 20.71
N PRO A 134 -6.30 16.12 21.99
CA PRO A 134 -5.62 17.29 22.53
C PRO A 134 -4.48 17.83 21.65
N THR A 135 -3.73 16.92 21.03
CA THR A 135 -2.57 17.22 20.18
C THR A 135 -2.93 17.89 18.87
N ASN A 136 -4.18 17.81 18.42
CA ASN A 136 -4.65 18.43 17.17
C ASN A 136 -5.20 19.85 17.38
N SER A 137 -5.25 20.30 18.64
CA SER A 137 -5.75 21.61 19.02
C SER A 137 -4.62 22.65 19.11
N ALA A 138 -4.98 23.93 19.14
CA ALA A 138 -4.04 25.03 19.40
C ALA A 138 -3.37 24.95 20.79
N ALA A 139 -3.89 24.10 21.69
CA ALA A 139 -3.25 23.82 22.97
C ALA A 139 -2.05 22.86 22.82
N ASN A 140 -1.71 22.36 21.63
CA ASN A 140 -0.53 21.51 21.47
C ASN A 140 0.75 22.22 22.01
N PRO A 141 1.49 21.64 22.98
CA PRO A 141 2.67 22.25 23.58
C PRO A 141 3.73 22.70 22.55
N ALA A 142 3.96 21.88 21.52
CA ALA A 142 4.91 22.18 20.46
C ALA A 142 4.43 23.38 19.62
N ALA A 143 3.13 23.49 19.35
CA ALA A 143 2.55 24.61 18.63
C ALA A 143 2.60 25.92 19.43
N VAL A 144 2.25 25.86 20.72
CA VAL A 144 2.37 27.01 21.63
C VAL A 144 3.82 27.49 21.72
N LYS A 145 4.77 26.57 21.90
CA LYS A 145 6.20 26.88 21.92
C LYS A 145 6.64 27.55 20.61
N ARG A 146 6.29 26.96 19.46
CA ARG A 146 6.64 27.48 18.13
C ARG A 146 6.05 28.86 17.85
N PHE A 147 4.82 29.11 18.31
CA PHE A 147 4.18 30.42 18.21
C PHE A 147 5.01 31.50 18.90
N PHE A 148 5.47 31.27 20.13
CA PHE A 148 6.31 32.22 20.86
C PHE A 148 7.71 32.35 20.23
N GLU A 149 8.34 31.25 19.84
CA GLU A 149 9.67 31.26 19.19
C GLU A 149 9.70 32.06 17.89
N THR A 150 8.60 32.03 17.13
CA THR A 150 8.51 32.71 15.82
C THR A 150 7.84 34.08 15.89
N GLY A 151 7.49 34.56 17.09
CA GLY A 151 6.74 35.82 17.26
C GLY A 151 5.37 35.82 16.55
N GLY A 152 4.74 34.65 16.44
CA GLY A 152 3.44 34.47 15.78
C GLY A 152 3.49 34.19 14.28
N LYS A 153 4.67 34.20 13.64
CA LYS A 153 4.80 33.90 12.22
C LYS A 153 4.30 32.50 11.85
N SER A 154 4.54 31.50 12.71
CA SER A 154 4.09 30.12 12.47
C SER A 154 2.58 29.98 12.28
N LEU A 155 1.79 30.82 12.96
CA LEU A 155 0.33 30.84 12.81
C LEU A 155 -0.07 31.43 11.45
N LEU A 156 0.60 32.49 11.00
CA LEU A 156 0.35 33.09 9.69
C LEU A 156 0.70 32.11 8.56
N ASP A 157 1.85 31.45 8.66
CA ASP A 157 2.28 30.42 7.72
C ASP A 157 1.28 29.25 7.72
N GLY A 158 0.85 28.78 8.89
CA GLY A 158 -0.14 27.71 9.02
C GLY A 158 -1.53 28.04 8.46
N LEU A 159 -2.02 29.27 8.66
CA LEU A 159 -3.27 29.74 8.05
C LEU A 159 -3.16 29.85 6.52
N SER A 160 -1.99 30.26 6.02
CA SER A 160 -1.69 30.27 4.58
C SER A 160 -1.72 28.87 3.99
N HIS A 161 -1.10 27.89 4.66
CA HIS A 161 -1.16 26.48 4.26
C HIS A 161 -2.60 25.95 4.24
N LEU A 162 -3.39 26.23 5.29
CA LEU A 162 -4.79 25.82 5.35
C LEU A 162 -5.63 26.43 4.22
N ALA A 163 -5.45 27.72 3.91
CA ALA A 163 -6.12 28.36 2.79
C ALA A 163 -5.74 27.72 1.45
N LYS A 164 -4.46 27.44 1.22
CA LYS A 164 -3.99 26.73 0.01
C LYS A 164 -4.62 25.34 -0.10
N ASP A 165 -4.64 24.57 0.99
CA ASP A 165 -5.17 23.21 1.02
C ASP A 165 -6.70 23.16 0.91
N LEU A 166 -7.42 24.17 1.39
CA LEU A 166 -8.86 24.32 1.16
C LEU A 166 -9.19 24.48 -0.33
N VAL A 167 -8.36 25.22 -1.06
CA VAL A 167 -8.55 25.47 -2.51
C VAL A 167 -8.05 24.29 -3.34
N ASN A 168 -6.83 23.81 -3.06
CA ASN A 168 -6.11 22.89 -3.94
C ASN A 168 -6.21 21.42 -3.53
N ASN A 169 -6.49 21.12 -2.25
CA ASN A 169 -6.48 19.76 -1.70
C ASN A 169 -7.80 19.38 -1.01
N GLY A 170 -8.89 20.12 -1.29
CA GLY A 170 -10.22 19.84 -0.75
C GLY A 170 -10.33 19.89 0.77
N GLY A 171 -9.46 20.68 1.43
CA GLY A 171 -9.42 20.85 2.88
C GLY A 171 -8.61 19.78 3.63
N MET A 172 -7.98 18.84 2.93
CA MET A 172 -7.05 17.87 3.53
C MET A 172 -5.64 18.49 3.63
N PRO A 173 -4.89 18.24 4.72
CA PRO A 173 -3.51 18.70 4.82
C PRO A 173 -2.62 18.06 3.75
N SER A 174 -1.84 18.89 3.06
CA SER A 174 -0.84 18.43 2.10
C SER A 174 0.20 17.53 2.78
N GLN A 175 0.37 16.31 2.27
CA GLN A 175 1.31 15.34 2.85
C GLN A 175 2.74 15.51 2.32
N VAL A 176 2.91 16.18 1.18
CA VAL A 176 4.18 16.35 0.50
C VAL A 176 4.16 17.64 -0.32
N ASN A 177 5.32 18.26 -0.48
CA ASN A 177 5.48 19.35 -1.43
C ASN A 177 5.58 18.76 -2.86
N MET A 178 4.54 18.95 -3.67
CA MET A 178 4.48 18.45 -5.04
C MET A 178 5.39 19.23 -6.01
N ASP A 179 5.84 20.43 -5.64
CA ASP A 179 6.73 21.24 -6.48
C ASP A 179 8.21 20.86 -6.31
N ALA A 180 8.53 20.03 -5.31
CA ALA A 180 9.90 19.62 -5.01
C ALA A 180 10.42 18.52 -5.95
N PHE A 181 9.52 17.79 -6.63
CA PHE A 181 9.88 16.66 -7.48
C PHE A 181 9.31 16.79 -8.89
N GLU A 182 10.13 16.41 -9.87
CA GLU A 182 9.78 16.35 -11.27
C GLU A 182 10.28 15.03 -11.86
N VAL A 183 9.32 14.20 -12.28
CA VAL A 183 9.58 12.91 -12.92
C VAL A 183 10.39 13.15 -14.20
N GLY A 184 11.47 12.40 -14.38
CA GLY A 184 12.45 12.55 -15.46
C GLY A 184 13.58 13.56 -15.19
N LYS A 185 13.50 14.37 -14.11
CA LYS A 185 14.59 15.29 -13.72
C LYS A 185 15.27 14.91 -12.41
N ASN A 186 14.48 14.64 -11.36
CA ASN A 186 15.00 14.25 -10.04
C ASN A 186 14.35 12.99 -9.45
N LEU A 187 13.34 12.44 -10.13
CA LEU A 187 12.81 11.09 -9.94
C LEU A 187 12.81 10.38 -11.30
N ALA A 188 12.87 9.05 -11.34
CA ALA A 188 12.86 8.27 -12.58
C ALA A 188 13.98 8.67 -13.56
N THR A 189 15.20 8.88 -13.02
CA THR A 189 16.33 9.44 -13.76
C THR A 189 17.27 8.37 -14.32
N SER A 190 16.94 7.08 -14.22
CA SER A 190 17.79 6.05 -14.81
C SER A 190 17.75 6.13 -16.34
N GLU A 191 18.92 6.26 -16.96
CA GLU A 191 19.03 6.36 -18.43
C GLU A 191 18.40 5.15 -19.12
N GLY A 192 17.55 5.41 -20.11
CA GLY A 192 16.84 4.39 -20.87
C GLY A 192 16.07 5.01 -22.04
N ALA A 193 15.32 4.17 -22.76
CA ALA A 193 14.46 4.61 -23.86
C ALA A 193 13.18 3.77 -23.91
N VAL A 194 12.10 4.38 -24.37
CA VAL A 194 10.90 3.65 -24.82
C VAL A 194 11.28 2.88 -26.09
N VAL A 195 11.12 1.57 -26.05
CA VAL A 195 11.44 0.66 -27.17
C VAL A 195 10.18 0.08 -27.83
N PHE A 196 9.03 0.21 -27.17
CA PHE A 196 7.73 -0.17 -27.70
C PHE A 196 6.62 0.60 -27.00
N ARG A 197 5.54 0.90 -27.74
CA ARG A 197 4.34 1.56 -27.22
C ARG A 197 3.13 0.97 -27.94
N ASN A 198 2.11 0.61 -27.17
CA ASN A 198 0.75 0.38 -27.66
C ASN A 198 -0.23 1.28 -26.91
N ASP A 199 -1.53 1.05 -27.09
CA ASP A 199 -2.55 1.89 -26.45
C ASP A 199 -2.52 1.81 -24.92
N VAL A 200 -2.06 0.70 -24.34
CA VAL A 200 -2.16 0.38 -22.91
C VAL A 200 -0.86 0.68 -22.15
N LEU A 201 0.30 0.50 -22.79
CA LEU A 201 1.60 0.62 -22.15
C LEU A 201 2.71 1.17 -23.05
N GLU A 202 3.73 1.71 -22.39
CA GLU A 202 5.08 1.89 -22.92
C GLU A 202 6.02 0.86 -22.28
N LEU A 203 6.87 0.24 -23.10
CA LEU A 203 7.96 -0.62 -22.65
C LEU A 203 9.26 0.17 -22.66
N ILE A 204 9.86 0.35 -21.49
CA ILE A 204 11.13 1.06 -21.32
C ILE A 204 12.25 0.03 -21.18
N GLN A 205 13.31 0.17 -21.99
CA GLN A 205 14.57 -0.53 -21.79
C GLN A 205 15.58 0.42 -21.14
N TYR A 206 16.13 0.02 -20.00
CA TYR A 206 17.19 0.78 -19.35
C TYR A 206 18.56 0.51 -19.99
N LYS A 207 19.39 1.55 -20.03
CA LYS A 207 20.74 1.49 -20.56
C LYS A 207 21.66 0.68 -19.62
N PRO A 208 22.35 -0.36 -20.12
CA PRO A 208 23.34 -1.08 -19.32
C PRO A 208 24.44 -0.14 -18.81
N ILE A 209 24.85 -0.33 -17.56
CA ILE A 209 25.93 0.45 -16.90
C ILE A 209 27.16 -0.44 -16.58
N THR A 210 27.22 -1.61 -17.19
CA THR A 210 28.26 -2.63 -17.04
C THR A 210 28.64 -3.16 -18.43
N GLU A 211 29.87 -3.69 -18.58
CA GLU A 211 30.37 -4.20 -19.86
C GLU A 211 29.69 -5.50 -20.32
N GLN A 212 29.12 -6.24 -19.37
CA GLN A 212 28.45 -7.52 -19.58
C GLN A 212 27.09 -7.51 -18.91
N VAL A 213 26.13 -8.23 -19.49
CA VAL A 213 24.80 -8.46 -18.92
C VAL A 213 24.47 -9.95 -18.98
N HIS A 214 23.59 -10.41 -18.12
CA HIS A 214 23.02 -11.74 -18.22
C HIS A 214 22.18 -11.89 -19.51
N GLU A 215 22.19 -13.09 -20.09
CA GLU A 215 21.51 -13.36 -21.36
C GLU A 215 19.99 -13.23 -21.27
N ARG A 216 19.41 -13.62 -20.14
CA ARG A 216 17.98 -13.53 -19.85
C ARG A 216 17.65 -12.18 -19.19
N PRO A 217 16.75 -11.37 -19.78
CA PRO A 217 16.36 -10.09 -19.21
C PRO A 217 15.35 -10.24 -18.08
N LEU A 218 15.19 -9.15 -17.32
CA LEU A 218 14.14 -8.96 -16.32
C LEU A 218 13.10 -7.97 -16.86
N LEU A 219 11.83 -8.37 -16.88
CA LEU A 219 10.70 -7.46 -17.13
C LEU A 219 10.00 -7.13 -15.81
N VAL A 220 9.90 -5.84 -15.49
CA VAL A 220 9.22 -5.30 -14.30
C VAL A 220 7.81 -4.85 -14.66
N ILE A 221 6.83 -5.39 -13.95
CA ILE A 221 5.39 -5.17 -14.12
C ILE A 221 4.88 -4.47 -12.86
N PRO A 222 4.89 -3.13 -12.84
CA PRO A 222 4.42 -2.35 -11.71
C PRO A 222 2.90 -2.48 -11.57
N PRO A 223 2.33 -2.06 -10.42
CA PRO A 223 0.89 -1.91 -10.31
C PRO A 223 0.35 -0.91 -11.32
N GLN A 224 -0.87 -1.16 -11.80
CA GLN A 224 -1.66 -0.17 -12.56
C GLN A 224 -2.17 0.98 -11.66
N ILE A 225 -2.12 0.78 -10.34
CA ILE A 225 -2.44 1.76 -9.32
C ILE A 225 -1.14 2.52 -8.97
N ASN A 226 -1.17 3.83 -9.16
CA ASN A 226 0.00 4.72 -9.15
C ASN A 226 1.02 4.36 -10.26
N LYS A 227 2.10 5.13 -10.36
CA LYS A 227 3.02 5.08 -11.50
C LYS A 227 4.22 4.17 -11.26
N PHE A 228 4.86 3.71 -12.34
CA PHE A 228 5.94 2.72 -12.26
C PHE A 228 7.18 3.20 -11.49
N TYR A 229 7.39 4.51 -11.41
CA TYR A 229 8.65 5.08 -10.90
C TYR A 229 8.88 4.85 -9.40
N VAL A 230 7.97 4.16 -8.69
CA VAL A 230 8.33 3.57 -7.39
C VAL A 230 9.56 2.66 -7.50
N PHE A 231 9.76 1.99 -8.63
CA PHE A 231 10.93 1.15 -8.90
C PHE A 231 12.18 1.92 -9.36
N ASP A 232 12.05 3.23 -9.58
CA ASP A 232 13.11 4.12 -10.02
C ASP A 232 12.91 5.53 -9.42
N LEU A 233 12.93 5.66 -8.08
CA LEU A 233 12.79 6.95 -7.41
C LEU A 233 14.06 7.79 -7.57
N SER A 234 14.81 8.01 -6.48
CA SER A 234 16.13 8.62 -6.54
C SER A 234 17.19 7.58 -6.91
N PRO A 235 18.40 7.98 -7.36
CA PRO A 235 19.49 7.06 -7.68
C PRO A 235 19.84 6.09 -6.54
N GLU A 236 19.66 6.49 -5.28
CA GLU A 236 19.92 5.65 -4.09
C GLU A 236 18.78 4.67 -3.79
N LYS A 237 17.56 4.93 -4.28
CA LYS A 237 16.36 4.13 -4.05
C LYS A 237 15.78 3.52 -5.33
N SER A 238 16.62 3.31 -6.33
CA SER A 238 16.21 2.76 -7.62
C SER A 238 16.49 1.25 -7.70
N LEU A 239 15.42 0.46 -7.76
CA LEU A 239 15.51 -0.98 -8.04
C LEU A 239 16.03 -1.22 -9.46
N ALA A 240 15.62 -0.39 -10.42
CA ALA A 240 16.12 -0.46 -11.80
C ALA A 240 17.65 -0.33 -11.83
N ARG A 241 18.19 0.70 -11.19
CA ARG A 241 19.65 0.92 -11.09
C ARG A 241 20.35 -0.22 -10.35
N PHE A 242 19.74 -0.77 -9.30
CA PHE A 242 20.27 -1.94 -8.60
C PHE A 242 20.37 -3.17 -9.53
N CYS A 243 19.36 -3.44 -10.34
CA CYS A 243 19.37 -4.53 -11.32
C CYS A 243 20.47 -4.33 -12.38
N LEU A 244 20.62 -3.11 -12.89
CA LEU A 244 21.65 -2.78 -13.88
C LEU A 244 23.07 -2.98 -13.33
N ARG A 245 23.30 -2.60 -12.06
CA ARG A 245 24.58 -2.86 -11.36
C ARG A 245 24.84 -4.35 -11.15
N SER A 246 23.78 -5.14 -11.08
CA SER A 246 23.82 -6.61 -10.93
C SER A 246 23.94 -7.34 -12.28
N ASN A 247 24.35 -6.64 -13.34
CA ASN A 247 24.46 -7.18 -14.71
C ASN A 247 23.13 -7.70 -15.28
N VAL A 248 21.98 -7.34 -14.71
CA VAL A 248 20.67 -7.77 -15.23
C VAL A 248 20.19 -6.74 -16.25
N GLN A 249 19.81 -7.21 -17.45
CA GLN A 249 19.20 -6.35 -18.44
C GLN A 249 17.73 -6.10 -18.07
N THR A 250 17.39 -4.86 -17.71
CA THR A 250 16.10 -4.53 -17.11
C THR A 250 15.20 -3.76 -18.08
N PHE A 251 13.97 -4.25 -18.19
CA PHE A 251 12.86 -3.60 -18.86
C PHE A 251 11.77 -3.31 -17.83
N ILE A 252 11.02 -2.23 -18.03
CA ILE A 252 9.88 -1.89 -17.16
C ILE A 252 8.69 -1.42 -17.99
N ILE A 253 7.50 -1.79 -17.53
CA ILE A 253 6.24 -1.31 -18.09
C ILE A 253 5.88 0.03 -17.48
N SER A 254 5.57 1.01 -18.32
CA SER A 254 4.92 2.27 -17.95
C SER A 254 3.48 2.23 -18.44
N TRP A 255 2.54 2.03 -17.52
CA TRP A 255 1.11 1.96 -17.83
C TRP A 255 0.56 3.32 -18.24
N ARG A 256 -0.31 3.33 -19.25
CA ARG A 256 -1.09 4.52 -19.59
C ARG A 256 -2.10 4.85 -18.51
N ASN A 257 -2.34 6.14 -18.24
CA ASN A 257 -3.36 6.57 -17.30
C ASN A 257 -4.72 6.64 -18.03
N PRO A 258 -5.65 5.71 -17.80
CA PRO A 258 -6.86 5.58 -18.61
C PRO A 258 -7.79 6.77 -18.43
N THR A 259 -8.54 7.07 -19.48
CA THR A 259 -9.68 8.01 -19.44
C THR A 259 -10.99 7.24 -19.53
N LYS A 260 -12.12 7.95 -19.48
CA LYS A 260 -13.45 7.35 -19.67
C LYS A 260 -13.59 6.58 -20.98
N ALA A 261 -12.82 6.93 -22.02
CA ALA A 261 -12.83 6.21 -23.29
C ALA A 261 -12.30 4.77 -23.16
N GLN A 262 -11.45 4.51 -22.17
CA GLN A 262 -10.83 3.21 -21.89
C GLN A 262 -11.61 2.39 -20.86
N ARG A 263 -12.87 2.75 -20.55
CA ARG A 263 -13.68 2.12 -19.50
C ARG A 263 -13.80 0.60 -19.58
N GLU A 264 -13.72 0.03 -20.80
CA GLU A 264 -13.84 -1.41 -21.05
C GLU A 264 -12.50 -2.16 -20.97
N TRP A 265 -11.39 -1.50 -20.63
CA TRP A 265 -10.12 -2.19 -20.40
C TRP A 265 -10.20 -3.03 -19.12
N GLY A 266 -10.27 -4.34 -19.29
CA GLY A 266 -10.29 -5.34 -18.20
C GLY A 266 -8.94 -6.03 -18.04
N LEU A 267 -8.87 -7.02 -17.15
CA LEU A 267 -7.67 -7.81 -16.89
C LEU A 267 -7.11 -8.43 -18.18
N SER A 268 -7.97 -8.97 -19.04
CA SER A 268 -7.56 -9.54 -20.34
C SER A 268 -6.93 -8.50 -21.27
N THR A 269 -7.38 -7.24 -21.24
CA THR A 269 -6.75 -6.16 -22.04
C THR A 269 -5.32 -5.90 -21.59
N TYR A 270 -5.08 -5.86 -20.28
CA TYR A 270 -3.73 -5.71 -19.73
C TYR A 270 -2.84 -6.92 -20.02
N ILE A 271 -3.41 -8.14 -19.99
CA ILE A 271 -2.68 -9.38 -20.32
C ILE A 271 -2.28 -9.41 -21.80
N GLU A 272 -3.17 -9.07 -22.72
CA GLU A 272 -2.81 -8.98 -24.15
C GLU A 272 -1.70 -7.96 -24.40
N ALA A 273 -1.79 -6.78 -23.79
CA ALA A 273 -0.73 -5.79 -23.91
C ALA A 273 0.61 -6.27 -23.33
N LEU A 274 0.58 -7.04 -22.22
CA LEU A 274 1.79 -7.66 -21.67
C LEU A 274 2.35 -8.76 -22.58
N LYS A 275 1.52 -9.56 -23.26
CA LYS A 275 1.99 -10.57 -24.23
C LYS A 275 2.80 -9.91 -25.34
N GLU A 276 2.32 -8.79 -25.88
CA GLU A 276 3.07 -7.99 -26.86
C GLU A 276 4.40 -7.51 -26.29
N ALA A 277 4.40 -6.97 -25.06
CA ALA A 277 5.62 -6.50 -24.41
C ALA A 277 6.65 -7.63 -24.19
N VAL A 278 6.20 -8.83 -23.78
CA VAL A 278 7.06 -10.01 -23.67
C VAL A 278 7.69 -10.37 -25.01
N ASP A 279 6.88 -10.43 -26.08
CA ASP A 279 7.37 -10.76 -27.42
C ASP A 279 8.39 -9.73 -27.92
N VAL A 280 8.18 -8.44 -27.62
CA VAL A 280 9.14 -7.37 -27.92
C VAL A 280 10.45 -7.56 -27.14
N VAL A 281 10.39 -7.84 -25.83
CA VAL A 281 11.59 -8.09 -25.02
C VAL A 281 12.37 -9.28 -25.59
N LEU A 282 11.70 -10.38 -25.93
CA LEU A 282 12.34 -11.55 -26.53
C LEU A 282 13.00 -11.20 -27.88
N ALA A 283 12.30 -10.44 -28.73
CA ALA A 283 12.82 -10.00 -30.02
C ALA A 283 14.03 -9.04 -29.92
N ILE A 284 14.03 -8.12 -28.95
CA ILE A 284 15.14 -7.20 -28.71
C ILE A 284 16.37 -7.96 -28.19
N THR A 285 16.16 -8.85 -27.21
CA THR A 285 17.26 -9.49 -26.49
C THR A 285 17.81 -10.74 -27.15
N GLY A 286 17.02 -11.36 -28.03
CA GLY A 286 17.28 -12.69 -28.58
C GLY A 286 17.16 -13.82 -27.56
N SER A 287 16.67 -13.53 -26.34
CA SER A 287 16.43 -14.55 -25.32
C SER A 287 15.24 -15.43 -25.72
N LYS A 288 15.23 -16.68 -25.26
CA LYS A 288 14.11 -17.61 -25.49
C LYS A 288 12.95 -17.38 -24.51
N ASP A 289 13.27 -16.81 -23.36
CA ASP A 289 12.40 -16.60 -22.22
C ASP A 289 12.93 -15.43 -21.38
N ILE A 290 12.15 -14.97 -20.41
CA ILE A 290 12.49 -13.85 -19.51
C ILE A 290 12.30 -14.23 -18.04
N ASN A 291 12.89 -13.44 -17.15
CA ASN A 291 12.45 -13.39 -15.76
C ASN A 291 11.47 -12.22 -15.59
N MET A 292 10.46 -12.37 -14.74
CA MET A 292 9.44 -11.34 -14.50
C MET A 292 9.41 -10.91 -13.04
N LEU A 293 9.08 -9.65 -12.78
CA LEU A 293 8.81 -9.12 -11.45
C LEU A 293 7.47 -8.39 -11.46
N GLY A 294 6.48 -8.93 -10.77
CA GLY A 294 5.18 -8.29 -10.57
C GLY A 294 5.03 -7.77 -9.14
N ALA A 295 4.41 -6.59 -8.98
CA ALA A 295 4.14 -6.02 -7.65
C ALA A 295 2.70 -5.57 -7.49
N CYS A 296 2.11 -5.82 -6.32
CA CYS A 296 0.71 -5.50 -6.01
C CYS A 296 -0.25 -5.97 -7.14
N SER A 297 -1.05 -5.09 -7.75
CA SER A 297 -1.93 -5.44 -8.88
C SER A 297 -1.17 -5.86 -10.15
N GLY A 298 0.06 -5.41 -10.32
CA GLY A 298 0.98 -5.89 -11.36
C GLY A 298 1.36 -7.36 -11.13
N GLY A 299 1.44 -7.81 -9.88
CA GLY A 299 1.63 -9.22 -9.50
C GLY A 299 0.42 -10.09 -9.85
N ILE A 300 -0.80 -9.57 -9.68
CA ILE A 300 -2.03 -10.25 -10.13
C ILE A 300 -2.01 -10.44 -11.65
N THR A 301 -1.71 -9.37 -12.38
CA THR A 301 -1.67 -9.39 -13.85
C THR A 301 -0.56 -10.33 -14.36
N CYS A 302 0.62 -10.26 -13.75
CA CYS A 302 1.75 -11.14 -14.04
C CYS A 302 1.39 -12.61 -13.79
N THR A 303 0.77 -12.92 -12.65
CA THR A 303 0.35 -14.29 -12.31
C THR A 303 -0.68 -14.84 -13.28
N ALA A 304 -1.68 -14.03 -13.66
CA ALA A 304 -2.68 -14.42 -14.62
C ALA A 304 -2.09 -14.70 -16.01
N LEU A 305 -1.12 -13.90 -16.46
CA LEU A 305 -0.36 -14.16 -17.69
C LEU A 305 0.43 -15.47 -17.63
N LEU A 306 1.13 -15.75 -16.51
CA LEU A 306 1.85 -17.01 -16.35
C LEU A 306 0.89 -18.22 -16.36
N GLY A 307 -0.28 -18.10 -15.74
CA GLY A 307 -1.33 -19.12 -15.81
C GLY A 307 -1.83 -19.34 -17.24
N HIS A 308 -2.01 -18.26 -18.01
CA HIS A 308 -2.39 -18.31 -19.43
C HIS A 308 -1.32 -19.02 -20.26
N TYR A 309 -0.05 -18.66 -20.10
CA TYR A 309 1.07 -19.33 -20.78
C TYR A 309 1.20 -20.80 -20.39
N ALA A 310 1.02 -21.15 -19.11
CA ALA A 310 1.04 -22.53 -18.65
C ALA A 310 -0.06 -23.36 -19.32
N ALA A 311 -1.29 -22.84 -19.37
CA ALA A 311 -2.43 -23.50 -20.02
C ALA A 311 -2.23 -23.69 -21.53
N LEU A 312 -1.56 -22.75 -22.21
CA LEU A 312 -1.19 -22.85 -23.63
C LEU A 312 0.09 -23.67 -23.88
N GLY A 313 0.82 -24.06 -22.84
CA GLY A 313 2.12 -24.73 -22.96
C GLY A 313 3.26 -23.82 -23.44
N GLU A 314 3.09 -22.49 -23.38
CA GLU A 314 4.11 -21.51 -23.76
C GLU A 314 5.15 -21.34 -22.65
N LYS A 315 6.44 -21.50 -23.00
CA LYS A 315 7.57 -21.41 -22.05
C LYS A 315 8.34 -20.10 -22.21
N LYS A 316 7.64 -18.97 -22.12
CA LYS A 316 8.23 -17.62 -22.29
C LYS A 316 8.78 -17.02 -20.99
N VAL A 317 8.47 -17.61 -19.83
CA VAL A 317 8.89 -17.12 -18.51
C VAL A 317 9.62 -18.22 -17.76
N ASN A 318 10.85 -17.92 -17.32
CA ASN A 318 11.71 -18.86 -16.60
C ASN A 318 11.54 -18.76 -15.08
N ALA A 319 11.41 -17.54 -14.56
CA ALA A 319 11.24 -17.28 -13.13
C ALA A 319 10.40 -16.02 -12.89
N MET A 320 9.68 -15.99 -11.76
CA MET A 320 8.83 -14.88 -11.37
C MET A 320 9.18 -14.39 -9.97
N THR A 321 9.24 -13.08 -9.79
CA THR A 321 9.28 -12.41 -8.49
C THR A 321 7.93 -11.74 -8.24
N LEU A 322 7.31 -11.98 -7.09
CA LEU A 322 6.08 -11.36 -6.63
C LEU A 322 6.35 -10.52 -5.40
N LEU A 323 6.11 -9.22 -5.49
CA LEU A 323 6.27 -8.30 -4.37
C LEU A 323 4.90 -7.88 -3.85
N VAL A 324 4.64 -8.09 -2.55
CA VAL A 324 3.45 -7.60 -1.84
C VAL A 324 2.16 -7.78 -2.64
N SER A 325 1.96 -9.00 -3.16
CA SER A 325 0.86 -9.37 -4.05
C SER A 325 -0.05 -10.38 -3.37
N VAL A 326 -1.35 -10.09 -3.32
CA VAL A 326 -2.36 -10.99 -2.74
C VAL A 326 -3.16 -11.63 -3.87
N LEU A 327 -3.05 -12.95 -3.98
CA LEU A 327 -3.75 -13.80 -4.94
C LEU A 327 -4.82 -14.65 -4.26
N ASP A 328 -4.56 -15.04 -3.02
CA ASP A 328 -5.54 -15.67 -2.12
C ASP A 328 -6.13 -14.60 -1.18
N THR A 329 -7.39 -14.25 -1.42
CA THR A 329 -8.14 -13.28 -0.60
C THR A 329 -8.86 -13.93 0.59
N THR A 330 -8.56 -15.19 0.91
CA THR A 330 -9.10 -15.86 2.11
C THR A 330 -8.55 -15.18 3.35
N LEU A 331 -9.38 -14.35 3.95
CA LEU A 331 -9.11 -13.67 5.21
C LEU A 331 -9.54 -14.60 6.36
N ASP A 332 -8.63 -14.90 7.28
CA ASP A 332 -8.91 -15.75 8.46
C ASP A 332 -9.69 -15.00 9.56
N ASN A 333 -10.27 -13.84 9.24
CA ASN A 333 -10.95 -12.99 10.19
C ASN A 333 -12.45 -12.90 9.94
N GLU A 334 -13.21 -12.78 11.03
CA GLU A 334 -14.66 -12.69 10.98
C GLU A 334 -15.14 -11.45 10.22
N VAL A 335 -14.36 -10.36 10.16
CA VAL A 335 -14.74 -9.09 9.51
C VAL A 335 -14.85 -9.21 7.99
N ALA A 336 -14.04 -10.06 7.36
CA ALA A 336 -14.08 -10.32 5.93
C ALA A 336 -15.34 -11.05 5.45
N LEU A 337 -15.93 -11.87 6.33
CA LEU A 337 -17.20 -12.58 6.08
C LEU A 337 -18.39 -11.62 5.93
N PHE A 338 -18.18 -10.32 6.17
CA PHE A 338 -19.24 -9.31 6.21
C PHE A 338 -19.03 -8.13 5.25
N VAL A 339 -18.21 -8.28 4.22
CA VAL A 339 -18.24 -7.37 3.07
C VAL A 339 -19.60 -7.52 2.39
N ASP A 340 -20.44 -6.50 2.55
CA ASP A 340 -21.79 -6.47 2.02
C ASP A 340 -21.76 -6.50 0.49
N GLU A 341 -22.31 -7.56 -0.10
CA GLU A 341 -22.41 -7.76 -1.54
C GLU A 341 -23.07 -6.57 -2.24
N GLN A 342 -24.05 -5.93 -1.58
CA GLN A 342 -24.73 -4.75 -2.10
C GLN A 342 -23.78 -3.54 -2.20
N THR A 343 -22.83 -3.44 -1.28
CA THR A 343 -21.79 -2.39 -1.29
C THR A 343 -20.82 -2.60 -2.46
N LEU A 344 -20.37 -3.84 -2.69
CA LEU A 344 -19.49 -4.21 -3.81
C LEU A 344 -20.16 -3.94 -5.17
N GLU A 345 -21.39 -4.41 -5.35
CA GLU A 345 -22.13 -4.24 -6.60
C GLU A 345 -22.40 -2.76 -6.90
N THR A 346 -22.66 -1.96 -5.87
CA THR A 346 -22.85 -0.53 -6.06
C THR A 346 -21.53 0.18 -6.38
N ALA A 347 -20.39 -0.26 -5.82
CA ALA A 347 -19.08 0.28 -6.17
C ALA A 347 -18.74 0.01 -7.66
N LYS A 348 -18.98 -1.21 -8.14
CA LYS A 348 -18.85 -1.57 -9.57
C LYS A 348 -19.74 -0.69 -10.44
N ARG A 349 -21.03 -0.55 -10.11
CA ARG A 349 -21.96 0.29 -10.86
C ARG A 349 -21.50 1.75 -10.91
N HIS A 350 -20.99 2.28 -9.81
CA HIS A 350 -20.50 3.64 -9.74
C HIS A 350 -19.28 3.86 -10.64
N SER A 351 -18.26 2.98 -10.59
CA SER A 351 -17.11 3.10 -11.49
C SER A 351 -17.53 2.96 -12.95
N TYR A 352 -18.47 2.07 -13.27
CA TYR A 352 -18.96 1.85 -14.62
C TYR A 352 -19.75 3.05 -15.17
N GLN A 353 -20.56 3.71 -14.34
CA GLN A 353 -21.23 4.97 -14.69
C GLN A 353 -20.25 6.12 -14.88
N ALA A 354 -19.21 6.20 -14.05
CA ALA A 354 -18.17 7.22 -14.17
C ALA A 354 -17.21 6.97 -15.35
N GLY A 355 -17.07 5.70 -15.79
CA GLY A 355 -16.14 5.22 -16.81
C GLY A 355 -14.79 4.79 -16.24
N VAL A 356 -14.35 5.40 -15.14
CA VAL A 356 -13.11 5.09 -14.43
C VAL A 356 -13.32 5.30 -12.92
N LEU A 357 -12.52 4.61 -12.11
CA LEU A 357 -12.34 4.94 -10.69
C LEU A 357 -11.23 6.00 -10.58
N GLU A 358 -11.56 7.15 -9.99
CA GLU A 358 -10.62 8.26 -9.82
C GLU A 358 -9.59 7.94 -8.71
N GLY A 359 -8.29 8.15 -9.00
CA GLY A 359 -7.20 7.89 -8.06
C GLY A 359 -7.33 8.64 -6.72
N ARG A 360 -7.83 9.87 -6.78
CA ARG A 360 -8.11 10.70 -5.57
C ARG A 360 -9.12 10.09 -4.62
N ASP A 361 -10.07 9.30 -5.12
CA ASP A 361 -11.11 8.70 -4.28
C ASP A 361 -10.54 7.46 -3.56
N MET A 362 -9.68 6.69 -4.22
CA MET A 362 -8.90 5.62 -3.58
C MET A 362 -7.94 6.19 -2.52
N ALA A 363 -7.18 7.23 -2.85
CA ALA A 363 -6.20 7.85 -1.95
C ALA A 363 -6.84 8.39 -0.66
N LYS A 364 -8.05 8.97 -0.75
CA LYS A 364 -8.80 9.41 0.44
C LYS A 364 -9.11 8.24 1.37
N VAL A 365 -9.55 7.11 0.83
CA VAL A 365 -9.91 5.93 1.62
C VAL A 365 -8.68 5.39 2.35
N PHE A 366 -7.53 5.32 1.66
CA PHE A 366 -6.25 4.98 2.28
C PHE A 366 -5.85 5.93 3.42
N ALA A 367 -5.98 7.25 3.23
CA ALA A 367 -5.67 8.23 4.28
C ALA A 367 -6.55 8.05 5.52
N TRP A 368 -7.82 7.67 5.35
CA TRP A 368 -8.76 7.43 6.45
C TRP A 368 -8.56 6.09 7.17
N MET A 369 -7.79 5.14 6.61
CA MET A 369 -7.42 3.91 7.32
C MET A 369 -6.39 4.15 8.43
N ARG A 370 -5.57 5.21 8.31
CA ARG A 370 -4.59 5.63 9.33
C ARG A 370 -4.66 7.14 9.56
N PRO A 371 -5.75 7.66 10.13
CA PRO A 371 -5.97 9.10 10.22
C PRO A 371 -4.90 9.80 11.07
N ASN A 372 -4.36 9.15 12.10
CA ASN A 372 -3.26 9.71 12.91
C ASN A 372 -2.01 9.96 12.06
N ASP A 373 -1.58 8.93 11.32
CA ASP A 373 -0.33 8.98 10.56
C ASP A 373 -0.45 9.83 9.29
N LEU A 374 -1.62 9.79 8.64
CA LEU A 374 -1.84 10.31 7.28
C LEU A 374 -2.64 11.61 7.21
N ILE A 375 -3.24 12.06 8.33
CA ILE A 375 -4.02 13.31 8.38
C ILE A 375 -3.52 14.17 9.54
N TRP A 376 -3.61 13.68 10.77
CA TRP A 376 -3.39 14.51 11.95
C TRP A 376 -1.93 14.91 12.16
N ASN A 377 -0.97 14.06 11.81
CA ASN A 377 0.45 14.45 11.82
C ASN A 377 0.73 15.65 10.91
N TYR A 378 0.16 15.67 9.70
CA TYR A 378 0.32 16.78 8.76
C TYR A 378 -0.53 17.99 9.14
N TRP A 379 -1.69 17.79 9.76
CA TRP A 379 -2.48 18.87 10.35
C TRP A 379 -1.66 19.65 11.38
N VAL A 380 -1.05 18.93 12.34
CA VAL A 380 -0.21 19.55 13.37
C VAL A 380 1.01 20.21 12.73
N ASN A 381 1.72 19.52 11.84
CA ASN A 381 2.92 20.05 11.21
C ASN A 381 2.64 21.31 10.35
N ASN A 382 1.67 21.22 9.44
CA ASN A 382 1.47 22.25 8.43
C ASN A 382 0.72 23.45 9.00
N TYR A 383 -0.33 23.21 9.78
CA TYR A 383 -1.27 24.26 10.19
C TYR A 383 -0.97 24.80 11.59
N LEU A 384 -0.57 23.95 12.53
CA LEU A 384 -0.27 24.41 13.90
C LEU A 384 1.18 24.89 14.04
N LEU A 385 2.15 24.16 13.45
CA LEU A 385 3.56 24.55 13.50
C LEU A 385 3.97 25.50 12.38
N GLY A 386 3.15 25.66 11.34
CA GLY A 386 3.45 26.49 10.17
C GLY A 386 4.61 25.95 9.33
N ASN A 387 4.95 24.67 9.47
CA ASN A 387 6.03 24.06 8.71
C ASN A 387 5.55 23.70 7.31
N GLU A 388 6.47 23.68 6.34
CA GLU A 388 6.18 23.12 5.03
C GLU A 388 5.95 21.60 5.12
N PRO A 389 5.13 21.01 4.23
CA PRO A 389 5.03 19.57 4.09
C PRO A 389 6.41 18.95 3.82
N PRO A 390 6.68 17.73 4.28
CA PRO A 390 7.97 17.10 4.06
C PRO A 390 8.26 16.89 2.57
N VAL A 391 9.53 16.99 2.18
CA VAL A 391 10.00 16.65 0.84
C VAL A 391 10.41 15.18 0.86
N PHE A 392 9.44 14.29 0.61
CA PHE A 392 9.64 12.85 0.64
C PHE A 392 9.12 12.20 -0.64
N ASP A 393 10.05 11.62 -1.40
CA ASP A 393 9.84 11.01 -2.71
C ASP A 393 8.72 9.95 -2.74
N ILE A 394 8.65 9.09 -1.71
CA ILE A 394 7.60 8.05 -1.61
C ILE A 394 6.21 8.68 -1.45
N LEU A 395 6.08 9.79 -0.71
CA LEU A 395 4.79 10.47 -0.56
C LEU A 395 4.41 11.22 -1.84
N PHE A 396 5.39 11.78 -2.56
CA PHE A 396 5.17 12.34 -3.89
C PHE A 396 4.61 11.28 -4.84
N TRP A 397 5.23 10.10 -4.89
CA TRP A 397 4.73 8.96 -5.65
C TRP A 397 3.33 8.53 -5.23
N ASN A 398 3.06 8.47 -3.92
CA ASN A 398 1.74 8.07 -3.41
C ASN A 398 0.63 9.03 -3.84
N ASN A 399 0.94 10.33 -3.95
CA ASN A 399 0.00 11.36 -4.38
C ASN A 399 -0.10 11.51 -5.91
N ASP A 400 0.85 11.00 -6.69
CA ASP A 400 0.77 10.93 -8.15
C ASP A 400 -0.03 9.69 -8.60
N THR A 401 -1.33 9.73 -8.29
CA THR A 401 -2.26 8.61 -8.50
C THR A 401 -2.63 8.44 -9.98
N THR A 402 -2.97 7.21 -10.36
CA THR A 402 -3.58 6.88 -11.67
C THR A 402 -5.06 6.55 -11.54
N ARG A 403 -5.79 6.63 -12.65
CA ARG A 403 -7.17 6.14 -12.75
C ARG A 403 -7.18 4.63 -13.00
N LEU A 404 -8.27 3.97 -12.60
CA LEU A 404 -8.51 2.57 -12.91
C LEU A 404 -9.70 2.45 -13.88
N PRO A 405 -9.62 1.70 -15.00
CA PRO A 405 -10.77 1.49 -15.86
C PRO A 405 -11.88 0.76 -15.14
N ALA A 406 -13.14 1.04 -15.48
CA ALA A 406 -14.27 0.43 -14.81
C ALA A 406 -14.32 -1.09 -14.93
N ALA A 407 -13.97 -1.66 -16.09
CA ALA A 407 -13.92 -3.09 -16.31
C ALA A 407 -12.85 -3.76 -15.41
N PHE A 408 -11.61 -3.27 -15.43
CA PHE A 408 -10.56 -3.81 -14.57
C PHE A 408 -10.85 -3.64 -13.07
N HIS A 409 -11.46 -2.51 -12.68
CA HIS A 409 -11.96 -2.34 -11.32
C HIS A 409 -13.00 -3.41 -10.94
N GLY A 410 -13.93 -3.71 -11.87
CA GLY A 410 -14.91 -4.79 -11.72
C GLY A 410 -14.25 -6.15 -11.55
N ASP A 411 -13.24 -6.46 -12.37
CA ASP A 411 -12.46 -7.70 -12.30
C ASP A 411 -11.79 -7.86 -10.94
N LEU A 412 -11.16 -6.81 -10.40
CA LEU A 412 -10.54 -6.85 -9.07
C LEU A 412 -11.57 -7.12 -7.96
N ILE A 413 -12.77 -6.52 -8.04
CA ILE A 413 -13.84 -6.80 -7.08
C ILE A 413 -14.33 -8.25 -7.20
N GLU A 414 -14.50 -8.77 -8.42
CA GLU A 414 -14.88 -10.18 -8.63
C GLU A 414 -13.81 -11.14 -8.13
N MET A 415 -12.54 -10.81 -8.34
CA MET A 415 -11.42 -11.59 -7.80
C MET A 415 -11.44 -11.61 -6.28
N PHE A 416 -11.67 -10.45 -5.64
CA PHE A 416 -11.77 -10.37 -4.19
C PHE A 416 -12.96 -11.17 -3.65
N LYS A 417 -14.12 -11.06 -4.31
CA LYS A 417 -15.38 -11.71 -3.90
C LYS A 417 -15.32 -13.24 -4.06
N ASN A 418 -14.88 -13.71 -5.22
CA ASN A 418 -14.98 -15.11 -5.58
C ASN A 418 -13.71 -15.89 -5.30
N ASN A 419 -12.59 -15.20 -5.07
CA ASN A 419 -11.25 -15.76 -4.89
C ASN A 419 -10.94 -16.85 -5.94
N PRO A 420 -10.97 -16.54 -7.25
CA PRO A 420 -10.96 -17.57 -8.27
C PRO A 420 -9.59 -18.25 -8.42
N LEU A 421 -8.49 -17.56 -8.10
CA LEU A 421 -7.12 -18.07 -8.30
C LEU A 421 -6.76 -19.29 -7.43
N ILE A 422 -7.51 -19.54 -6.35
CA ILE A 422 -7.31 -20.72 -5.50
C ILE A 422 -7.98 -21.99 -6.06
N ARG A 423 -8.83 -21.85 -7.09
CA ARG A 423 -9.56 -22.95 -7.71
C ARG A 423 -9.12 -23.11 -9.18
N PRO A 424 -8.65 -24.29 -9.60
CA PRO A 424 -8.29 -24.55 -10.99
C PRO A 424 -9.42 -24.16 -11.95
N ASN A 425 -9.08 -23.48 -13.03
CA ASN A 425 -10.00 -23.08 -14.11
C ASN A 425 -11.11 -22.10 -13.72
N ALA A 426 -11.10 -21.53 -12.51
CA ALA A 426 -12.15 -20.62 -12.06
C ALA A 426 -11.94 -19.16 -12.50
N LEU A 427 -10.70 -18.77 -12.84
CA LEU A 427 -10.42 -17.51 -13.53
C LEU A 427 -10.16 -17.81 -15.01
N GLU A 428 -10.86 -17.11 -15.89
CA GLU A 428 -10.60 -17.12 -17.32
C GLU A 428 -10.00 -15.77 -17.73
N VAL A 429 -8.89 -15.82 -18.48
CA VAL A 429 -8.25 -14.63 -19.05
C VAL A 429 -7.92 -14.88 -20.51
N CYS A 430 -8.20 -13.90 -21.38
CA CYS A 430 -8.00 -14.03 -22.82
C CYS A 430 -8.66 -15.31 -23.40
N GLY A 431 -9.85 -15.68 -22.90
CA GLY A 431 -10.57 -16.90 -23.30
C GLY A 431 -9.94 -18.22 -22.83
N THR A 432 -8.98 -18.16 -21.91
CA THR A 432 -8.25 -19.34 -21.41
C THR A 432 -8.48 -19.50 -19.90
N PRO A 433 -9.06 -20.62 -19.45
CA PRO A 433 -9.14 -20.93 -18.02
C PRO A 433 -7.73 -21.25 -17.49
N ILE A 434 -7.38 -20.70 -16.33
CA ILE A 434 -6.03 -20.85 -15.76
C ILE A 434 -6.02 -21.67 -14.47
N ASP A 435 -4.90 -22.35 -14.25
CA ASP A 435 -4.60 -23.08 -13.02
C ASP A 435 -3.16 -22.78 -12.58
N LEU A 436 -3.01 -22.14 -11.42
CA LEU A 436 -1.69 -21.75 -10.91
C LEU A 436 -0.81 -22.96 -10.54
N LYS A 437 -1.39 -24.15 -10.32
CA LYS A 437 -0.61 -25.38 -10.11
C LYS A 437 0.12 -25.84 -11.37
N GLN A 438 -0.28 -25.37 -12.55
CA GLN A 438 0.41 -25.65 -13.82
C GLN A 438 1.59 -24.71 -14.05
N VAL A 439 1.69 -23.61 -13.30
CA VAL A 439 2.83 -22.69 -13.36
C VAL A 439 4.02 -23.34 -12.64
N THR A 440 4.95 -23.88 -13.43
CA THR A 440 6.14 -24.60 -12.95
C THR A 440 7.40 -23.73 -12.85
N ALA A 441 7.32 -22.45 -13.23
CA ALA A 441 8.40 -21.49 -13.06
C ALA A 441 8.78 -21.33 -11.58
N ASP A 442 10.05 -21.06 -11.31
CA ASP A 442 10.50 -20.72 -9.96
C ASP A 442 9.91 -19.37 -9.52
N VAL A 443 9.44 -19.29 -8.27
CA VAL A 443 8.76 -18.11 -7.71
C VAL A 443 9.50 -17.58 -6.49
N PHE A 444 9.77 -16.29 -6.47
CA PHE A 444 10.26 -15.55 -5.30
C PHE A 444 9.14 -14.63 -4.79
N CYS A 445 8.67 -14.83 -3.57
CA CYS A 445 7.58 -14.05 -2.99
C CYS A 445 8.08 -13.20 -1.82
N LEU A 446 7.82 -11.89 -1.86
CA LEU A 446 8.14 -10.95 -0.79
C LEU A 446 6.86 -10.42 -0.13
N ALA A 447 6.86 -10.37 1.20
CA ALA A 447 5.86 -9.65 1.98
C ALA A 447 6.50 -8.74 3.05
N GLY A 448 5.73 -7.76 3.56
CA GLY A 448 6.14 -6.88 4.66
C GLY A 448 5.49 -7.26 5.98
N THR A 449 6.25 -7.35 7.08
CA THR A 449 5.71 -7.72 8.42
C THR A 449 4.61 -6.77 8.89
N ASN A 450 4.72 -5.49 8.56
CA ASN A 450 3.81 -4.42 8.99
C ASN A 450 3.01 -3.88 7.81
N ASP A 451 2.79 -4.72 6.79
CA ASP A 451 1.99 -4.37 5.64
C ASP A 451 0.51 -4.57 5.94
N HIS A 452 -0.23 -3.46 6.00
CA HIS A 452 -1.67 -3.47 6.26
C HIS A 452 -2.50 -3.41 4.97
N ILE A 453 -1.86 -3.18 3.82
CA ILE A 453 -2.53 -3.18 2.51
C ILE A 453 -2.59 -4.61 2.01
N THR A 454 -1.47 -5.31 2.07
CA THR A 454 -1.35 -6.73 1.70
C THR A 454 -0.76 -7.49 2.88
N PRO A 455 -1.61 -8.00 3.80
CA PRO A 455 -1.17 -8.74 4.96
C PRO A 455 -0.25 -9.88 4.57
N TRP A 456 0.88 -10.01 5.25
CA TRP A 456 1.92 -10.97 4.85
C TRP A 456 1.43 -12.42 4.87
N ALA A 457 0.49 -12.76 5.75
CA ALA A 457 -0.15 -14.08 5.79
C ALA A 457 -0.95 -14.38 4.51
N SER A 458 -1.63 -13.38 3.93
CA SER A 458 -2.32 -13.52 2.64
C SER A 458 -1.33 -13.66 1.48
N CYS A 459 -0.23 -12.90 1.49
CA CYS A 459 0.88 -13.11 0.55
C CYS A 459 1.51 -14.49 0.70
N TYR A 460 1.63 -15.00 1.92
CA TYR A 460 2.16 -16.33 2.21
C TYR A 460 1.28 -17.44 1.63
N LYS A 461 -0.04 -17.37 1.83
CA LYS A 461 -0.99 -18.29 1.19
C LYS A 461 -0.90 -18.22 -0.35
N SER A 462 -0.79 -17.01 -0.88
CA SER A 462 -0.62 -16.77 -2.33
C SER A 462 0.63 -17.45 -2.90
N ALA A 463 1.74 -17.43 -2.14
CA ALA A 463 2.98 -18.10 -2.53
C ALA A 463 2.82 -19.64 -2.67
N ARG A 464 1.84 -20.24 -1.98
CA ARG A 464 1.61 -21.70 -2.00
C ARG A 464 0.71 -22.17 -3.15
N LEU A 465 0.24 -21.25 -4.00
CA LEU A 465 -0.67 -21.58 -5.12
C LEU A 465 0.06 -22.19 -6.33
N PHE A 466 1.35 -21.90 -6.49
CA PHE A 466 2.13 -22.32 -7.65
C PHE A 466 2.51 -23.81 -7.62
N GLY A 467 2.86 -24.36 -8.79
CA GLY A 467 3.40 -25.71 -8.95
C GLY A 467 4.93 -25.78 -8.96
N GLY A 468 5.60 -24.67 -9.25
CA GLY A 468 7.06 -24.55 -9.25
C GLY A 468 7.67 -24.38 -7.86
N LYS A 469 9.01 -24.33 -7.79
CA LYS A 469 9.71 -24.08 -6.53
C LYS A 469 9.46 -22.65 -6.09
N THR A 470 8.87 -22.49 -4.92
CA THR A 470 8.60 -21.16 -4.34
C THR A 470 9.54 -20.90 -3.17
N GLU A 471 10.05 -19.67 -3.11
CA GLU A 471 10.82 -19.13 -2.00
C GLU A 471 10.09 -17.92 -1.44
N PHE A 472 9.85 -17.92 -0.12
CA PHE A 472 9.15 -16.83 0.55
C PHE A 472 10.10 -16.04 1.44
N VAL A 473 10.01 -14.72 1.37
CA VAL A 473 10.83 -13.78 2.13
C VAL A 473 9.94 -12.76 2.82
N LEU A 474 10.20 -12.54 4.11
CA LEU A 474 9.46 -11.57 4.92
C LEU A 474 10.37 -10.42 5.34
N SER A 475 10.12 -9.22 4.83
CA SER A 475 10.90 -8.02 5.14
C SER A 475 10.30 -7.23 6.30
N SER A 476 11.15 -6.67 7.17
CA SER A 476 10.75 -5.92 8.36
C SER A 476 10.34 -4.48 8.01
N SER A 477 9.16 -4.28 7.45
CA SER A 477 8.64 -2.95 7.07
C SER A 477 7.16 -2.97 6.65
N GLY A 478 6.59 -1.79 6.41
CA GLY A 478 5.28 -1.61 5.78
C GLY A 478 5.33 -1.78 4.25
N HIS A 479 4.20 -1.61 3.56
CA HIS A 479 4.02 -1.94 2.14
C HIS A 479 5.15 -1.49 1.21
N ILE A 480 5.31 -0.18 1.00
CA ILE A 480 6.34 0.36 0.11
C ILE A 480 7.75 0.19 0.69
N GLN A 481 7.92 0.33 2.01
CA GLN A 481 9.24 0.19 2.64
C GLN A 481 9.77 -1.26 2.61
N SER A 482 8.88 -2.25 2.50
CA SER A 482 9.27 -3.64 2.29
C SER A 482 9.83 -3.85 0.88
N ILE A 483 9.26 -3.18 -0.14
CA ILE A 483 9.78 -3.22 -1.52
C ILE A 483 11.08 -2.40 -1.62
N LEU A 484 11.02 -1.14 -1.19
CA LEU A 484 12.10 -0.16 -1.30
C LEU A 484 13.03 -0.24 -0.09
N ASN A 485 13.90 -1.22 -0.16
CA ASN A 485 14.87 -1.50 0.87
C ASN A 485 16.27 -1.57 0.25
N PRO A 486 16.90 -0.45 -0.14
CA PRO A 486 18.24 -0.51 -0.72
C PRO A 486 19.28 -1.03 0.30
N PRO A 487 20.32 -1.76 -0.14
CA PRO A 487 21.39 -2.24 0.74
C PRO A 487 22.09 -1.14 1.53
N GLY A 488 22.59 -1.48 2.72
CA GLY A 488 23.35 -0.57 3.58
C GLY A 488 22.51 0.16 4.63
N ASN A 489 21.20 -0.11 4.71
CA ASN A 489 20.37 0.40 5.81
C ASN A 489 20.55 -0.48 7.07
N PRO A 490 21.14 0.04 8.16
CA PRO A 490 21.44 -0.75 9.35
C PRO A 490 20.18 -1.20 10.13
N LYS A 491 19.00 -0.66 9.80
CA LYS A 491 17.72 -1.07 10.39
C LYS A 491 16.99 -2.14 9.58
N SER A 492 17.44 -2.42 8.36
CA SER A 492 16.79 -3.39 7.48
C SER A 492 17.05 -4.82 7.94
N ARG A 493 15.97 -5.60 8.06
CA ARG A 493 16.00 -7.02 8.35
C ARG A 493 15.06 -7.74 7.40
N TYR A 494 15.34 -9.02 7.17
CA TYR A 494 14.42 -9.92 6.50
C TYR A 494 14.53 -11.32 7.08
N MET A 495 13.60 -12.19 6.72
CA MET A 495 13.55 -13.56 7.20
C MET A 495 13.30 -14.51 6.04
N THR A 496 13.94 -15.68 6.09
CA THR A 496 13.78 -16.77 5.11
C THR A 496 13.54 -18.08 5.84
N HIS A 497 12.96 -19.05 5.15
CA HIS A 497 12.87 -20.42 5.64
C HIS A 497 12.82 -21.36 4.44
N ASP A 498 13.54 -22.48 4.53
CA ASP A 498 13.67 -23.44 3.42
C ASP A 498 12.38 -24.23 3.12
N GLU A 499 11.42 -24.23 4.04
CA GLU A 499 10.15 -24.94 3.92
C GLU A 499 8.98 -23.95 3.86
N LEU A 500 7.87 -24.40 3.29
CA LEU A 500 6.61 -23.64 3.22
C LEU A 500 5.47 -24.45 3.89
N PRO A 501 5.48 -24.57 5.24
CA PRO A 501 4.40 -25.22 5.98
C PRO A 501 3.04 -24.55 5.71
N ALA A 502 1.95 -25.25 6.05
CA ALA A 502 0.62 -24.73 5.78
C ALA A 502 0.28 -23.48 6.62
N ASP A 503 0.77 -23.44 7.85
CA ASP A 503 0.54 -22.37 8.79
C ASP A 503 1.64 -21.29 8.66
N PRO A 504 1.28 -20.04 8.30
CA PRO A 504 2.24 -18.94 8.25
C PRO A 504 2.91 -18.67 9.61
N ALA A 505 2.22 -18.89 10.74
CA ALA A 505 2.81 -18.69 12.06
C ALA A 505 3.99 -19.64 12.30
N VAL A 506 3.83 -20.92 11.93
CA VAL A 506 4.91 -21.92 11.99
C VAL A 506 6.09 -21.52 11.10
N TRP A 507 5.82 -20.96 9.91
CA TRP A 507 6.88 -20.44 9.04
C TRP A 507 7.64 -19.28 9.70
N GLN A 508 6.92 -18.38 10.38
CA GLN A 508 7.53 -17.23 11.05
C GLN A 508 8.35 -17.62 12.28
N GLU A 509 7.86 -18.56 13.09
CA GLU A 509 8.55 -19.03 14.30
C GLU A 509 9.87 -19.73 13.98
N ASN A 510 9.92 -20.49 12.89
CA ASN A 510 11.08 -21.27 12.48
C ASN A 510 11.98 -20.54 11.45
N GLY A 511 11.62 -19.33 11.06
CA GLY A 511 12.35 -18.55 10.06
C GLY A 511 13.72 -18.06 10.55
N THR A 512 14.71 -18.11 9.65
CA THR A 512 16.05 -17.56 9.87
C THR A 512 16.04 -16.06 9.62
N LYS A 513 16.46 -15.27 10.62
CA LYS A 513 16.53 -13.81 10.53
C LYS A 513 17.88 -13.36 9.97
N HIS A 514 17.82 -12.45 8.99
CA HIS A 514 18.98 -11.87 8.33
C HIS A 514 19.04 -10.36 8.56
N THR A 515 20.26 -9.84 8.51
CA THR A 515 20.52 -8.39 8.53
C THR A 515 20.67 -7.83 7.13
N ASP A 516 20.51 -6.52 6.99
CA ASP A 516 20.60 -5.79 5.72
C ASP A 516 19.37 -6.04 4.80
N SER A 517 19.48 -5.65 3.54
CA SER A 517 18.43 -5.72 2.55
C SER A 517 18.26 -7.12 1.94
N TRP A 518 16.99 -7.52 1.77
CA TRP A 518 16.63 -8.70 0.99
C TRP A 518 16.99 -8.57 -0.49
N TRP A 519 17.29 -7.37 -1.00
CA TRP A 519 17.73 -7.17 -2.40
C TRP A 519 19.00 -7.95 -2.73
N LEU A 520 19.91 -8.10 -1.77
CA LEU A 520 21.15 -8.89 -1.96
C LEU A 520 20.82 -10.37 -2.09
N HIS A 521 19.93 -10.88 -1.24
CA HIS A 521 19.43 -12.25 -1.32
C HIS A 521 18.67 -12.52 -2.63
N TRP A 522 17.82 -11.58 -3.05
CA TRP A 522 17.12 -11.65 -4.33
C TRP A 522 18.08 -11.55 -5.52
N GLN A 523 19.15 -10.76 -5.42
CA GLN A 523 20.17 -10.67 -6.48
C GLN A 523 20.81 -12.04 -6.75
N GLU A 524 21.18 -12.79 -5.72
CA GLU A 524 21.71 -14.15 -5.86
C GLU A 524 20.68 -15.10 -6.50
N TRP A 525 19.43 -15.03 -6.02
CA TRP A 525 18.32 -15.82 -6.56
C TRP A 525 18.04 -15.50 -8.04
N GLN A 526 18.06 -14.23 -8.41
CA GLN A 526 17.75 -13.75 -9.75
C GLN A 526 18.90 -14.04 -10.73
N THR A 527 20.15 -13.77 -10.33
CA THR A 527 21.33 -13.96 -11.20
C THR A 527 21.56 -15.43 -11.53
N SER A 528 21.35 -16.35 -10.58
CA SER A 528 21.41 -17.80 -10.83
C SER A 528 20.37 -18.28 -11.87
N ARG A 529 19.30 -17.51 -12.07
CA ARG A 529 18.22 -17.77 -13.05
C ARG A 529 18.33 -16.92 -14.31
N SER A 530 19.35 -16.07 -14.42
CA SER A 530 19.49 -15.14 -15.54
C SER A 530 20.42 -15.66 -16.66
N GLY A 531 20.95 -16.89 -16.51
CA GLY A 531 21.82 -17.52 -17.52
C GLY A 531 23.22 -16.93 -17.56
N LYS A 532 23.98 -17.23 -18.62
CA LYS A 532 25.39 -16.80 -18.74
C LYS A 532 25.49 -15.30 -18.97
N LEU A 533 26.63 -14.72 -18.61
CA LEU A 533 26.98 -13.35 -19.00
C LEU A 533 27.32 -13.30 -20.49
N LYS A 534 26.86 -12.24 -21.15
CA LYS A 534 27.18 -11.85 -22.53
C LYS A 534 27.60 -10.38 -22.56
N LYS A 535 28.26 -9.96 -23.64
CA LYS A 535 28.58 -8.54 -23.85
C LYS A 535 27.30 -7.70 -23.81
N ALA A 536 27.34 -6.57 -23.10
CA ALA A 536 26.22 -5.62 -23.08
C ALA A 536 25.88 -5.14 -24.50
N PRO A 537 24.59 -4.94 -24.83
CA PRO A 537 24.19 -4.43 -26.14
C PRO A 537 24.76 -3.02 -26.39
N GLY A 538 25.17 -2.75 -27.62
CA GLY A 538 25.75 -1.45 -28.00
C GLY A 538 24.74 -0.31 -28.14
N GLY A 539 23.43 -0.62 -28.10
CA GLY A 539 22.34 0.35 -28.19
C GLY A 539 21.05 -0.19 -27.59
N LEU A 540 20.05 0.68 -27.42
CA LEU A 540 18.72 0.32 -26.92
C LEU A 540 17.77 0.03 -28.09
N GLY A 541 16.91 -0.97 -27.90
CA GLY A 541 16.04 -1.51 -28.92
C GLY A 541 16.79 -2.43 -29.89
N ASN A 542 16.18 -2.67 -31.06
CA ASN A 542 16.80 -3.33 -32.20
C ASN A 542 16.29 -2.70 -33.51
N LYS A 543 16.56 -3.32 -34.66
CA LYS A 543 16.09 -2.80 -35.97
C LYS A 543 14.56 -2.77 -36.10
N ALA A 544 13.85 -3.73 -35.50
CA ALA A 544 12.39 -3.82 -35.55
C ALA A 544 11.71 -2.89 -34.53
N TYR A 545 12.38 -2.69 -33.39
CA TYR A 545 11.93 -1.90 -32.24
C TYR A 545 13.01 -0.87 -31.90
N PRO A 546 13.16 0.19 -32.72
CA PRO A 546 14.16 1.22 -32.47
C PRO A 546 13.87 1.97 -31.17
N SER A 547 14.89 2.51 -30.53
CA SER A 547 14.71 3.43 -29.40
C SER A 547 13.99 4.69 -29.88
N ALA A 548 12.91 5.04 -29.17
CA ALA A 548 12.10 6.23 -29.41
C ALA A 548 12.45 7.31 -28.37
N GLU A 549 11.47 7.75 -27.57
CA GLU A 549 11.69 8.77 -26.54
C GLU A 549 12.57 8.24 -25.40
N ALA A 550 13.31 9.13 -24.75
CA ALA A 550 14.09 8.78 -23.57
C ALA A 550 13.16 8.37 -22.40
N ALA A 551 13.65 7.48 -21.53
CA ALA A 551 13.01 7.24 -20.24
C ALA A 551 12.87 8.56 -19.47
N PRO A 552 11.76 8.80 -18.74
CA PRO A 552 10.75 7.83 -18.32
C PRO A 552 9.54 7.67 -19.27
N GLY A 553 9.64 8.12 -20.52
CA GLY A 553 8.56 8.00 -21.52
C GLY A 553 7.52 9.11 -21.41
N THR A 554 6.36 8.92 -22.03
CA THR A 554 5.30 9.94 -22.10
C THR A 554 4.10 9.62 -21.23
N TYR A 555 3.74 8.33 -21.10
CA TYR A 555 2.55 7.90 -20.35
C TYR A 555 2.65 8.21 -18.85
N VAL A 556 3.87 8.22 -18.31
CA VAL A 556 4.12 8.57 -16.91
C VAL A 556 3.73 10.01 -16.56
N HIS A 557 3.64 10.91 -17.56
CA HIS A 557 3.29 12.30 -17.35
C HIS A 557 1.78 12.58 -17.45
N GLU A 558 0.98 11.59 -17.85
CA GLU A 558 -0.48 11.72 -17.91
C GLU A 558 -1.10 11.84 -16.51
N ARG A 559 -2.11 12.72 -16.37
CA ARG A 559 -2.80 13.03 -15.10
C ARG A 559 -4.29 12.68 -15.15
#